data_AF-A0A9N7AM95-F1
#
_entry.id   AF-A0A9N7AM95-F1
#
_cell.length_a   1.000
_cell.length_b   1.000
_cell.length_c   1.000
_cell.angle_alpha   90.00
_cell.angle_beta   90.00
_cell.angle_gamma   90.00
#
_symmetry.space_group_name_H-M   'P 1'
#
loop_
_entity.id
_entity.type
_entity.pdbx_description
1 polymer ?
#
loop_
_entity_poly.entity_id
_entity_poly.type
_entity_poly.pdbx_seq_one_letter_code
_entity_poly.pdbx_strand_id
1 'polypeptide(L)'
;MNLCCKQILCENPCANSSLYCKVTNQGSLLVAFYIDYSIGATFHRKTSSLIKTNNSGVIKLPTFATNIAIRILNKSVANSPVIYSKNMSSPSKVCFLVQGSPENPICDQVLCNPRSNITNPCLCTNVFINCN
;
A
#
# COMPACT_ATOMS: atom_id res chain seq x y z
N MET A 1 1.73 14.55 -41.60
CA MET A 1 2.43 13.78 -40.55
C MET A 1 1.65 13.98 -39.26
N ASN A 2 0.96 12.94 -38.78
CA ASN A 2 -0.11 13.04 -37.79
C ASN A 2 0.45 13.23 -36.36
N LEU A 3 -0.02 14.26 -35.64
CA LEU A 3 0.47 14.66 -34.32
C LEU A 3 0.00 13.74 -33.17
N CYS A 4 -0.73 12.66 -33.43
CA CYS A 4 -1.19 11.72 -32.40
C CYS A 4 -0.07 10.92 -31.71
N CYS A 5 1.16 10.90 -32.22
CA CYS A 5 2.26 10.17 -31.60
C CYS A 5 2.99 10.93 -30.47
N LYS A 6 2.69 12.21 -30.21
CA LYS A 6 3.37 12.98 -29.15
C LYS A 6 2.62 13.02 -27.81
N GLN A 7 1.43 12.43 -27.73
CA GLN A 7 0.59 12.45 -26.52
C GLN A 7 0.64 11.15 -25.70
N ILE A 8 1.77 10.42 -25.77
CA ILE A 8 2.03 9.24 -24.91
C ILE A 8 3.02 9.57 -23.78
N LEU A 9 3.50 10.81 -23.70
CA LEU A 9 4.48 11.24 -22.68
C LEU A 9 3.98 12.37 -21.77
N CYS A 10 2.67 12.52 -21.62
CA CYS A 10 2.13 13.22 -20.46
C CYS A 10 1.95 12.20 -19.34
N GLU A 11 2.92 12.11 -18.44
CA GLU A 11 2.75 11.41 -17.17
C GLU A 11 1.49 11.97 -16.49
N ASN A 12 0.46 11.13 -16.45
CA ASN A 12 -0.85 11.46 -15.93
C ASN A 12 -0.71 11.77 -14.41
N PRO A 13 -1.11 12.96 -13.92
CA PRO A 13 -1.08 13.26 -12.49
C PRO A 13 -2.06 12.40 -11.66
N CYS A 14 -2.92 11.58 -12.31
CA CYS A 14 -3.70 10.50 -11.67
C CYS A 14 -2.89 9.21 -11.43
N ALA A 15 -1.64 9.13 -11.88
CA ALA A 15 -0.74 8.01 -11.61
C ALA A 15 -0.08 8.13 -10.23
N ASN A 16 -0.88 8.22 -9.16
CA ASN A 16 -0.40 7.85 -7.83
C ASN A 16 -0.41 6.31 -7.75
N SER A 17 0.40 5.66 -8.59
CA SER A 17 0.32 4.26 -9.02
C SER A 17 1.19 3.31 -8.22
N SER A 18 1.87 3.77 -7.17
CA SER A 18 2.77 2.89 -6.41
C SER A 18 1.99 1.74 -5.76
N LEU A 19 2.39 0.51 -6.03
CA LEU A 19 1.90 -0.69 -5.34
C LEU A 19 2.46 -0.65 -3.91
N TYR A 20 1.61 -0.84 -2.91
CA TYR A 20 2.04 -0.75 -1.51
C TYR A 20 1.17 -1.60 -0.59
N CYS A 21 1.75 -1.94 0.57
CA CYS A 21 1.03 -2.39 1.73
C CYS A 21 1.04 -1.26 2.77
N LYS A 22 -0.15 -0.86 3.25
CA LYS A 22 -0.32 0.10 4.35
C LYS A 22 -0.98 -0.60 5.52
N VAL A 23 -0.43 -0.44 6.70
CA VAL A 23 -1.04 -0.90 7.96
C VAL A 23 -1.30 0.33 8.81
N THR A 24 -2.56 0.55 9.17
CA THR A 24 -3.00 1.61 10.08
C THR A 24 -3.30 0.98 11.43
N ASN A 25 -2.72 1.51 12.50
CA ASN A 25 -2.97 1.04 13.84
C ASN A 25 -3.91 2.01 14.57
N GLN A 26 -5.12 1.58 14.87
CA GLN A 26 -6.10 2.27 15.72
C GLN A 26 -6.32 1.55 17.06
N GLY A 27 -5.59 0.47 17.33
CA GLY A 27 -5.67 -0.26 18.60
C GLY A 27 -4.72 0.27 19.67
N SER A 28 -4.92 -0.19 20.91
CA SER A 28 -4.09 0.12 22.08
C SER A 28 -2.87 -0.80 22.20
N LEU A 29 -2.23 -1.11 21.06
CA LEU A 29 -1.07 -1.98 20.96
C LEU A 29 -0.01 -1.39 20.03
N LEU A 30 1.18 -1.98 20.04
CA LEU A 30 2.27 -1.70 19.11
C LEU A 30 2.22 -2.72 17.98
N VAL A 31 2.36 -2.26 16.74
CA VAL A 31 2.27 -3.11 15.56
C VAL A 31 3.53 -2.95 14.72
N ALA A 32 3.98 -4.02 14.08
CA ALA A 32 4.91 -3.92 12.94
C ALA A 32 4.47 -4.93 11.89
N PHE A 33 4.92 -4.77 10.65
CA PHE A 33 4.66 -5.76 9.62
C PHE A 33 5.89 -5.97 8.76
N TYR A 34 5.98 -7.15 8.15
CA TYR A 34 6.97 -7.41 7.12
C TYR A 34 6.31 -8.01 5.89
N ILE A 35 7.03 -7.88 4.78
CA ILE A 35 6.66 -8.43 3.49
C ILE A 35 7.83 -9.24 2.99
N ASP A 36 7.58 -10.51 2.78
CA ASP A 36 8.43 -11.41 2.02
C ASP A 36 7.99 -11.41 0.56
N TYR A 37 8.93 -11.42 -0.36
CA TYR A 37 8.63 -11.52 -1.79
C TYR A 37 9.85 -12.00 -2.58
N SER A 38 9.60 -12.47 -3.80
CA SER A 38 10.64 -12.83 -4.76
C SER A 38 10.73 -11.80 -5.89
N ILE A 39 11.94 -11.53 -6.39
CA ILE A 39 12.16 -10.90 -7.69
C ILE A 39 13.01 -11.86 -8.50
N GLY A 40 12.42 -12.45 -9.55
CA GLY A 40 13.03 -13.60 -10.21
C GLY A 40 13.26 -14.75 -9.22
N ALA A 41 14.50 -15.24 -9.13
CA ALA A 41 14.88 -16.31 -8.21
C ALA A 41 15.32 -15.81 -6.81
N THR A 42 15.40 -14.49 -6.59
CA THR A 42 15.93 -13.93 -5.34
C THR A 42 14.82 -13.63 -4.35
N PHE A 43 15.00 -14.07 -3.10
CA PHE A 43 14.10 -13.79 -1.99
C PHE A 43 14.49 -12.50 -1.26
N HIS A 44 13.49 -11.73 -0.85
CA HIS A 44 13.65 -10.49 -0.11
C HIS A 44 12.64 -10.42 1.05
N ARG A 45 13.07 -9.82 2.17
CA ARG A 45 12.20 -9.39 3.26
C ARG A 45 12.34 -7.90 3.49
N LYS A 46 11.23 -7.18 3.60
CA LYS A 46 11.18 -5.79 4.07
C LYS A 46 10.32 -5.70 5.32
N THR A 47 10.85 -5.06 6.36
CA THR A 47 10.16 -4.87 7.64
C THR A 47 9.86 -3.40 7.85
N SER A 48 8.68 -3.09 8.40
CA SER A 48 8.29 -1.73 8.77
C SER A 48 8.99 -1.28 10.05
N SER A 49 9.02 0.02 10.27
CA SER A 49 9.19 0.56 11.61
C SER A 49 8.01 0.17 12.52
N LEU A 50 8.18 0.34 13.82
CA LEU A 50 7.11 0.17 14.81
C LEU A 50 6.00 1.22 14.57
N ILE A 51 4.75 0.76 14.56
CA ILE A 51 3.55 1.55 14.33
C ILE A 51 2.82 1.68 15.67
N LYS A 52 2.92 2.87 16.27
CA LYS A 52 2.20 3.23 17.50
C LYS A 52 0.70 3.43 17.22
N THR A 53 -0.10 3.49 18.27
CA THR A 53 -1.52 3.83 18.19
C THR A 53 -1.74 5.11 17.38
N ASN A 54 -2.81 5.13 16.58
CA ASN A 54 -3.22 6.19 15.66
C ASN A 54 -2.21 6.56 14.58
N ASN A 55 -1.24 5.69 14.28
CA ASN A 55 -0.27 5.89 13.21
C ASN A 55 -0.39 4.85 12.10
N SER A 56 0.36 5.04 11.02
CA SER A 56 0.42 4.10 9.89
C SER A 56 1.85 3.81 9.47
N GLY A 57 2.10 2.59 9.02
CA GLY A 57 3.31 2.22 8.29
C GLY A 57 2.99 1.86 6.85
N VAL A 58 3.91 2.15 5.94
CA VAL A 58 3.77 1.84 4.50
C VAL A 58 5.04 1.20 3.98
N ILE A 59 4.90 0.09 3.24
CA ILE A 59 6.00 -0.50 2.47
C ILE A 59 5.57 -0.55 1.01
N LYS A 60 6.38 0.06 0.14
CA LYS A 60 6.21 -0.02 -1.32
C LYS A 60 6.60 -1.42 -1.81
N LEU A 61 5.74 -2.00 -2.65
CA LEU A 61 5.95 -3.27 -3.31
C LEU A 61 6.63 -3.03 -4.67
N PRO A 62 7.68 -3.79 -5.02
CA PRO A 62 8.23 -3.78 -6.37
C PRO A 62 7.21 -4.28 -7.39
N THR A 63 7.18 -3.69 -8.58
CA THR A 63 6.23 -4.05 -9.65
C THR A 63 6.33 -5.51 -10.10
N PHE A 64 7.53 -6.09 -10.07
CA PHE A 64 7.79 -7.45 -10.52
C PHE A 64 7.89 -8.46 -9.36
N ALA A 65 7.43 -8.08 -8.17
CA ALA A 65 7.44 -8.97 -7.02
C ALA A 65 6.45 -10.14 -7.21
N THR A 66 6.89 -11.35 -6.90
CA THR A 66 6.06 -12.57 -6.87
C THR A 66 6.13 -13.22 -5.49
N ASN A 67 5.31 -14.26 -5.25
CA ASN A 67 5.31 -15.02 -3.98
C ASN A 67 5.25 -14.11 -2.74
N ILE A 68 4.38 -13.10 -2.77
CA ILE A 68 4.34 -12.05 -1.77
C ILE A 68 3.62 -12.58 -0.53
N ALA A 69 4.26 -12.55 0.63
CA ALA A 69 3.64 -12.87 1.91
C ALA A 69 3.75 -11.67 2.86
N ILE A 70 2.61 -11.14 3.27
CA ILE A 70 2.48 -10.04 4.23
C ILE A 70 2.12 -10.64 5.58
N ARG A 71 2.85 -10.21 6.62
CA ARG A 71 2.64 -10.66 8.00
C ARG A 71 2.61 -9.44 8.91
N ILE A 72 1.50 -9.27 9.63
CA ILE A 72 1.31 -8.19 10.61
C ILE A 72 1.50 -8.79 11.99
N LEU A 73 2.30 -8.14 12.81
CA LEU A 73 2.76 -8.61 14.11
C LEU A 73 2.25 -7.70 15.22
N ASN A 74 1.79 -8.30 16.31
CA ASN A 74 1.60 -7.62 17.58
C ASN A 74 2.96 -7.51 18.28
N LYS A 75 3.45 -6.29 18.48
CA LYS A 75 4.73 -6.00 19.15
C LYS A 75 4.59 -5.63 20.62
N SER A 76 3.37 -5.64 21.16
CA SER A 76 3.12 -5.38 22.59
C SER A 76 3.30 -6.60 23.49
N VAL A 77 3.37 -7.81 22.93
CA VAL A 77 3.52 -9.06 23.69
C VAL A 77 4.80 -9.80 23.30
N ALA A 78 5.29 -10.66 24.20
CA ALA A 78 6.45 -11.50 23.96
C ALA A 78 6.26 -12.36 22.69
N ASN A 79 7.37 -12.70 22.03
CA ASN A 79 7.41 -13.48 20.77
C ASN A 79 6.77 -12.83 19.54
N SER A 80 6.14 -11.66 19.70
CA SER A 80 5.57 -10.88 18.61
C SER A 80 4.65 -11.68 17.67
N PRO A 81 3.53 -12.26 18.15
CA PRO A 81 2.69 -13.15 17.37
C PRO A 81 2.13 -12.46 16.11
N VAL A 82 1.94 -13.27 15.06
CA VAL A 82 1.29 -12.83 13.83
C VAL A 82 -0.20 -12.66 14.12
N ILE A 83 -0.71 -11.44 13.95
CA ILE A 83 -2.14 -11.15 14.08
C ILE A 83 -2.89 -11.29 12.76
N TYR A 84 -2.18 -11.17 11.63
CA TYR A 84 -2.77 -11.30 10.31
C TYR A 84 -1.74 -11.75 9.28
N SER A 85 -2.19 -12.52 8.29
CA SER A 85 -1.39 -12.89 7.14
C SER A 85 -2.17 -12.81 5.84
N LYS A 86 -1.48 -12.36 4.79
CA LYS A 86 -1.97 -12.42 3.42
C LYS A 86 -0.88 -12.89 2.47
N ASN A 87 -1.23 -13.80 1.57
CA ASN A 87 -0.39 -14.18 0.44
C ASN A 87 -0.97 -13.60 -0.85
N MET A 88 -0.10 -13.19 -1.78
CA MET A 88 -0.47 -12.66 -3.08
C MET A 88 0.50 -13.17 -4.15
N SER A 89 -0.02 -13.53 -5.32
CA SER A 89 0.81 -13.94 -6.46
C SER A 89 1.46 -12.76 -7.19
N SER A 90 0.82 -11.59 -7.14
CA SER A 90 1.28 -10.36 -7.79
C SER A 90 1.11 -9.14 -6.87
N PRO A 91 1.88 -8.06 -7.10
CA PRO A 91 1.84 -6.89 -6.24
C PRO A 91 0.59 -6.07 -6.54
N SER A 92 -0.12 -5.69 -5.48
CA SER A 92 -1.33 -4.86 -5.54
C SER A 92 -1.36 -3.91 -4.36
N LYS A 93 -2.17 -2.85 -4.44
CA LYS A 93 -2.41 -1.97 -3.29
C LYS A 93 -3.27 -2.71 -2.27
N VAL A 94 -2.76 -2.85 -1.05
CA VAL A 94 -3.47 -3.48 0.06
C VAL A 94 -3.36 -2.63 1.31
N CYS A 95 -4.47 -2.48 2.03
CA CYS A 95 -4.55 -1.70 3.25
C CYS A 95 -5.16 -2.52 4.36
N PHE A 96 -4.61 -2.39 5.55
CA PHE A 96 -5.06 -3.07 6.75
C PHE A 96 -5.31 -2.08 7.86
N LEU A 97 -6.32 -2.38 8.68
CA LEU A 97 -6.67 -1.65 9.87
C LEU A 97 -6.53 -2.59 11.07
N VAL A 98 -5.66 -2.24 12.01
CA VAL A 98 -5.47 -2.96 13.26
C VAL A 98 -6.20 -2.22 14.38
N GLN A 99 -6.95 -2.96 15.18
CA GLN A 99 -7.75 -2.48 16.30
C GLN A 99 -7.60 -3.44 17.50
N GLY A 100 -8.27 -3.12 18.61
CA GLY A 100 -8.27 -3.96 19.81
C GLY A 100 -7.09 -3.69 20.75
N SER A 101 -6.83 -4.65 21.63
CA SER A 101 -5.77 -4.60 22.65
C SER A 101 -4.64 -5.59 22.33
N PRO A 102 -3.52 -5.58 23.08
CA PRO A 102 -2.47 -6.58 22.93
C PRO A 102 -2.95 -8.02 23.11
N GLU A 103 -3.93 -8.27 23.96
CA GLU A 103 -4.47 -9.60 24.28
C GLU A 103 -5.50 -10.05 23.24
N ASN A 104 -6.27 -9.09 22.71
CA ASN A 104 -7.32 -9.33 21.72
C ASN A 104 -7.14 -8.41 20.50
N PRO A 105 -6.08 -8.60 19.70
CA PRO A 105 -5.83 -7.80 18.51
C PRO A 105 -6.78 -8.23 17.39
N ILE A 106 -7.34 -7.25 16.68
CA ILE A 106 -8.18 -7.46 15.51
C ILE A 106 -7.50 -6.79 14.32
N CYS A 107 -7.48 -7.45 13.17
CA CYS A 107 -6.91 -6.88 11.95
C CYS A 107 -7.76 -7.23 10.74
N ASP A 108 -8.27 -6.19 10.09
CA ASP A 108 -9.11 -6.31 8.89
C ASP A 108 -8.39 -5.75 7.67
N GLN A 109 -8.61 -6.39 6.52
CA GLN A 109 -8.27 -5.76 5.25
C GLN A 109 -9.38 -4.76 4.90
N VAL A 110 -8.98 -3.52 4.62
CA VAL A 110 -9.90 -2.43 4.29
C VAL A 110 -9.59 -1.86 2.92
N LEU A 111 -10.54 -1.12 2.35
CA LEU A 111 -10.27 -0.33 1.16
C LEU A 111 -9.15 0.68 1.46
N CYS A 112 -8.21 0.80 0.53
CA CYS A 112 -7.23 1.86 0.60
C CYS A 112 -7.93 3.20 0.33
N ASN A 113 -8.21 3.97 1.40
CA ASN A 113 -8.82 5.28 1.26
C ASN A 113 -8.01 6.16 0.28
N PRO A 114 -8.63 6.76 -0.74
CA PRO A 114 -7.94 7.67 -1.65
C PRO A 114 -7.64 9.05 -1.04
N ARG A 115 -7.90 9.28 0.25
CA ARG A 115 -7.87 10.62 0.85
C ARG A 115 -6.59 10.93 1.62
N SER A 116 -5.63 11.48 0.89
CA SER A 116 -4.91 12.69 1.32
C SER A 116 -5.19 13.75 0.27
N ASN A 117 -5.58 14.95 0.70
CA ASN A 117 -5.81 16.10 -0.17
C ASN A 117 -4.64 16.30 -1.16
N ILE A 118 -4.84 15.97 -2.43
CA ILE A 118 -4.19 16.72 -3.50
C ILE A 118 -5.09 17.92 -3.71
N THR A 119 -4.80 19.01 -3.01
CA THR A 119 -5.30 20.32 -3.40
C THR A 119 -4.56 20.71 -4.68
N ASN A 120 -4.97 20.11 -5.79
CA ASN A 120 -4.83 20.67 -7.11
C ASN A 120 -5.88 19.99 -7.99
N PRO A 121 -7.04 20.63 -8.22
CA PRO A 121 -7.96 20.13 -9.21
C PRO A 121 -7.27 20.38 -10.56
N CYS A 122 -6.67 19.33 -11.13
CA CYS A 122 -6.65 19.26 -12.59
C CYS A 122 -8.12 19.23 -13.00
N LEU A 123 -8.66 20.41 -13.26
CA LEU A 123 -9.88 20.63 -14.02
C LEU A 123 -9.63 19.98 -15.38
N CYS A 124 -9.98 18.71 -15.51
CA CYS A 124 -10.19 18.08 -16.80
C CYS A 124 -11.46 18.72 -17.40
N THR A 125 -11.34 19.96 -17.85
CA THR A 125 -12.31 20.55 -18.76
C THR A 125 -12.04 19.90 -20.10
N ASN A 126 -13.00 19.07 -20.53
CA ASN A 126 -13.08 18.58 -21.90
C ASN A 126 -13.21 19.79 -22.82
N VAL A 127 -12.09 20.38 -23.24
CA VAL A 127 -12.09 21.27 -24.39
C VAL A 127 -12.03 20.36 -25.61
N PHE A 128 -13.21 19.99 -26.11
CA PHE A 128 -13.34 19.54 -27.49
C PHE A 128 -12.86 20.69 -28.39
N ILE A 129 -11.60 20.64 -28.83
CA ILE A 129 -11.14 21.48 -29.92
C ILE A 129 -11.26 20.62 -31.19
N ASN A 130 -12.30 20.92 -31.96
CA ASN A 130 -12.43 20.50 -33.35
C ASN A 130 -11.16 20.91 -34.12
N CYS A 131 -10.47 19.93 -34.70
CA CYS A 131 -9.45 20.21 -35.72
C CYS A 131 -10.16 20.32 -37.06
N ASN A 132 -10.30 21.53 -37.59
CA ASN A 132 -10.50 21.78 -39.03
C ASN A 132 -9.22 21.46 -39.80
#